data_AF-A0A382I8E1-F1
#
_entry.id   AF-A0A382I8E1-F1
#
_cell.length_a   1.000
_cell.length_b   1.000
_cell.length_c   1.000
_cell.angle_alpha   90.00
_cell.angle_beta   90.00
_cell.angle_gamma   90.00
#
_symmetry.space_group_name_H-M   'P 1'
#
loop_
_entity.id
_entity.type
_entity.pdbx_description
1 polymer ?
#
loop_
_entity_poly.entity_id
_entity_poly.type
_entity_poly.pdbx_seq_one_letter_code
_entity_poly.pdbx_strand_id
1 'polypeptide(L)'
;MDKTTNQIHPDNSIQHPLNPLTPEELNLVVDITKQECHLDERVLFETVCLLEPEKNIVQNYQSGDKIHRKAFVAVLDRNSKKTYEGIISLNENRLISWNHIINVQPRFMNEELEEVVDLLKSHPDYINALKKRDIIDLNKVFIDLFAQGNFGTEEENTKRLMRPHSYYVESRGDNSRVRPIEGLSAVIDLNAMKILRIEDLGIRPIPSDKGNYAAKLQEKLRDQLSELNINQPNGPGFKIKGQLVNWENWSFRVGFTPREGMILHRINYRDGNTDRPIIYRASLAELVVPYAETDNDHFRNHSFDLGENVFGRCVNSLTLGCDCLGEIRYMDVYMVNGRGKTVTYKNAICIHEEDYGILWKHTDQFTNKSEVRRSRRIVVSSFYTVGNYDYGIYWYFYLDGTIEFETKLTGILYCGAIEDNK
;
A
#
# COMPACT_ATOMS: atom_id res chain seq x y z
N MET A 1 12.98 10.20 31.21
CA MET A 1 13.54 8.85 31.31
C MET A 1 13.38 8.23 29.93
N ASP A 2 14.50 8.08 29.23
CA ASP A 2 14.57 7.55 27.88
C ASP A 2 13.91 6.16 27.78
N LYS A 3 12.78 6.06 27.08
CA LYS A 3 12.22 4.79 26.59
C LYS A 3 12.82 4.46 25.21
N THR A 4 14.14 4.51 25.07
CA THR A 4 14.84 3.95 23.91
C THR A 4 15.04 2.46 24.13
N THR A 5 14.01 1.65 23.91
CA THR A 5 14.13 0.19 23.70
C THR A 5 12.74 -0.39 23.43
N ASN A 6 12.34 -0.48 22.16
CA ASN A 6 11.33 -1.44 21.69
C ASN A 6 11.36 -1.61 20.16
N GLN A 7 12.48 -1.31 19.52
CA GLN A 7 12.73 -1.71 18.14
C GLN A 7 13.36 -3.09 18.16
N ILE A 8 12.53 -4.13 18.00
CA ILE A 8 13.04 -5.42 17.54
C ILE A 8 13.20 -5.25 16.03
N HIS A 9 14.39 -4.86 15.58
CA HIS A 9 14.70 -5.06 14.17
C HIS A 9 14.65 -6.57 13.94
N PRO A 10 13.78 -7.09 13.06
CA PRO A 10 13.81 -8.49 12.73
C PRO A 10 15.23 -8.81 12.26
N ASP A 11 15.83 -9.84 12.84
CA ASP A 11 17.09 -10.39 12.37
C ASP A 11 16.95 -10.68 10.87
N ASN A 12 17.78 -10.04 10.04
CA ASN A 12 17.79 -10.23 8.59
C ASN A 12 18.26 -11.64 8.19
N SER A 13 18.59 -12.51 9.15
CA SER A 13 18.84 -13.91 8.88
C SER A 13 17.59 -14.60 8.31
N ILE A 14 17.79 -15.30 7.20
CA ILE A 14 16.74 -16.04 6.51
C ILE A 14 16.51 -17.35 7.29
N GLN A 15 15.47 -17.35 8.13
CA GLN A 15 15.15 -18.48 9.03
C GLN A 15 14.01 -19.37 8.51
N HIS A 16 13.35 -18.98 7.42
CA HIS A 16 12.22 -19.71 6.85
C HIS A 16 12.04 -19.44 5.34
N PRO A 17 11.60 -20.43 4.53
CA PRO A 17 11.39 -20.27 3.10
C PRO A 17 10.41 -19.17 2.68
N LEU A 18 9.50 -18.75 3.56
CA LEU A 18 8.53 -17.66 3.34
C LEU A 18 9.01 -16.28 3.81
N ASN A 19 10.24 -16.13 4.26
CA ASN A 19 10.73 -14.80 4.60
C ASN A 19 10.72 -13.90 3.36
N PRO A 20 10.32 -12.61 3.48
CA PRO A 20 10.49 -11.65 2.39
C PRO A 20 11.95 -11.54 1.94
N LEU A 21 12.19 -11.06 0.73
CA LEU A 21 13.56 -10.83 0.24
C LEU A 21 14.29 -9.83 1.14
N THR A 22 15.54 -10.12 1.48
CA THR A 22 16.38 -9.17 2.21
C THR A 22 16.85 -8.03 1.28
N PRO A 23 17.35 -6.91 1.82
CA PRO A 23 17.94 -5.85 0.99
C PRO A 23 19.04 -6.35 0.04
N GLU A 24 19.87 -7.29 0.49
CA GLU A 24 20.94 -7.89 -0.31
C GLU A 24 20.38 -8.75 -1.46
N GLU A 25 19.34 -9.55 -1.19
CA GLU A 25 18.67 -10.33 -2.22
C GLU A 25 17.93 -9.43 -3.22
N LEU A 26 17.30 -8.35 -2.77
CA LEU A 26 16.64 -7.37 -3.65
C LEU A 26 17.65 -6.72 -4.61
N ASN A 27 18.80 -6.26 -4.10
CA ASN A 27 19.86 -5.70 -4.93
C ASN A 27 20.39 -6.75 -5.92
N LEU A 28 20.65 -7.98 -5.45
CA LEU A 28 21.12 -9.07 -6.30
C LEU A 28 20.13 -9.39 -7.44
N VAL A 29 18.84 -9.39 -7.16
CA VAL A 29 17.78 -9.62 -8.17
C VAL A 29 17.80 -8.53 -9.23
N VAL A 30 17.89 -7.26 -8.81
CA VAL A 30 17.97 -6.13 -9.74
C VAL A 30 19.23 -6.23 -10.61
N ASP A 31 20.38 -6.53 -10.01
CA ASP A 31 21.67 -6.64 -10.71
C ASP A 31 21.64 -7.78 -11.76
N ILE A 32 21.19 -8.97 -11.37
CA ILE A 32 21.03 -10.11 -12.29
C ILE A 32 20.07 -9.74 -13.43
N THR A 33 18.93 -9.13 -13.10
CA THR A 33 17.93 -8.72 -14.10
C THR A 33 18.53 -7.75 -15.12
N LYS A 34 19.21 -6.68 -14.66
CA LYS A 34 19.81 -5.69 -15.55
C LYS A 34 20.91 -6.30 -16.43
N GLN A 35 21.80 -7.11 -15.84
CA GLN A 35 22.96 -7.66 -16.54
C GLN A 35 22.58 -8.74 -17.56
N GLU A 36 21.83 -9.76 -17.15
CA GLU A 36 21.52 -10.91 -18.01
C GLU A 36 20.45 -10.59 -19.08
N CYS A 37 19.60 -9.59 -18.83
CA CYS A 37 18.58 -9.17 -19.80
C CYS A 37 19.00 -7.95 -20.64
N HIS A 38 20.24 -7.45 -20.47
CA HIS A 38 20.79 -6.28 -21.17
C HIS A 38 19.91 -5.03 -21.10
N LEU A 39 19.37 -4.73 -19.91
CA LEU A 39 18.46 -3.61 -19.68
C LEU A 39 19.24 -2.34 -19.32
N ASP A 40 18.79 -1.19 -19.81
CA ASP A 40 19.37 0.12 -19.50
C ASP A 40 18.61 0.83 -18.36
N GLU A 41 19.00 2.07 -18.06
CA GLU A 41 18.40 2.86 -16.96
C GLU A 41 16.97 3.37 -17.23
N ARG A 42 16.44 3.18 -18.46
CA ARG A 42 15.06 3.53 -18.79
C ARG A 42 14.07 2.46 -18.37
N VAL A 43 14.56 1.29 -17.97
CA VAL A 43 13.73 0.23 -17.44
C VAL A 43 13.05 0.65 -16.13
N LEU A 44 11.84 0.17 -15.90
CA LEU A 44 11.14 0.32 -14.64
C LEU A 44 10.79 -1.03 -14.02
N PHE A 45 11.20 -1.25 -12.78
CA PHE A 45 10.86 -2.41 -11.97
C PHE A 45 9.49 -2.21 -11.35
N GLU A 46 8.50 -2.93 -11.87
CA GLU A 46 7.12 -2.91 -11.39
C GLU A 46 7.05 -3.71 -10.08
N THR A 47 7.45 -4.98 -10.13
CA THR A 47 7.47 -5.90 -8.97
C THR A 47 8.84 -6.54 -8.82
N VAL A 48 9.32 -6.59 -7.59
CA VAL A 48 10.41 -7.47 -7.16
C VAL A 48 9.99 -8.08 -5.83
N CYS A 49 9.79 -9.40 -5.80
CA CYS A 49 9.38 -10.09 -4.57
C CYS A 49 9.85 -11.53 -4.53
N LEU A 50 9.73 -12.16 -3.36
CA LEU A 50 9.92 -13.59 -3.22
C LEU A 50 8.92 -14.31 -4.12
N LEU A 51 9.41 -15.23 -4.95
CA LEU A 51 8.54 -16.25 -5.52
C LEU A 51 8.30 -17.28 -4.42
N GLU A 52 7.13 -17.20 -3.78
CA GLU A 52 6.76 -18.08 -2.67
C GLU A 52 6.98 -19.56 -3.08
N PRO A 53 7.69 -20.37 -2.26
CA PRO A 53 7.91 -21.77 -2.59
C PRO A 53 6.62 -22.57 -2.63
N GLU A 54 6.65 -23.70 -3.32
CA GLU A 54 5.52 -24.62 -3.35
C GLU A 54 5.09 -25.01 -1.93
N LYS A 55 3.77 -25.17 -1.75
CA LYS A 55 3.16 -25.42 -0.44
C LYS A 55 3.74 -26.63 0.29
N ASN A 56 4.05 -27.70 -0.43
CA ASN A 56 4.67 -28.92 0.11
C ASN A 56 6.06 -28.66 0.71
N ILE A 57 6.90 -27.83 0.06
CA ILE A 57 8.23 -27.45 0.55
C ILE A 57 8.08 -26.71 1.88
N VAL A 58 7.14 -25.77 1.93
CA VAL A 58 6.88 -24.98 3.14
C VAL A 58 6.32 -25.83 4.30
N GLN A 59 5.40 -26.76 3.99
CA GLN A 59 4.80 -27.62 5.01
C GLN A 59 5.79 -28.61 5.61
N ASN A 60 6.72 -29.12 4.80
CA ASN A 60 7.73 -30.09 5.22
C ASN A 60 9.00 -29.44 5.78
N TYR A 61 9.16 -28.12 5.65
CA TYR A 61 10.32 -27.40 6.15
C TYR A 61 10.48 -27.54 7.67
N GLN A 62 11.70 -27.90 8.09
CA GLN A 62 12.15 -27.91 9.47
C GLN A 62 13.28 -26.90 9.67
N SER A 63 13.40 -26.38 10.89
CA SER A 63 14.48 -25.45 11.24
C SER A 63 15.84 -26.10 11.00
N GLY A 64 16.67 -25.49 10.16
CA GLY A 64 17.98 -26.02 9.78
C GLY A 64 18.03 -26.63 8.38
N ASP A 65 16.87 -26.90 7.76
CA ASP A 65 16.82 -27.32 6.37
C ASP A 65 17.39 -26.23 5.46
N LYS A 66 18.04 -26.66 4.38
CA LYS A 66 18.52 -25.75 3.35
C LYS A 66 17.33 -25.06 2.67
N ILE A 67 17.33 -23.73 2.66
CA ILE A 67 16.26 -22.95 2.03
C ILE A 67 16.72 -22.51 0.63
N HIS A 68 15.91 -22.93 -0.35
CA HIS A 68 16.07 -22.54 -1.74
C HIS A 68 15.08 -21.43 -2.04
N ARG A 69 15.58 -20.32 -2.59
CA ARG A 69 14.78 -19.10 -2.80
C ARG A 69 14.87 -18.67 -4.25
N LYS A 70 13.72 -18.27 -4.76
CA LYS A 70 13.59 -17.65 -6.07
C LYS A 70 12.92 -16.29 -5.88
N ALA A 71 13.25 -15.36 -6.76
CA ALA A 71 12.55 -14.10 -6.85
C ALA A 71 11.71 -14.06 -8.13
N PHE A 72 10.54 -13.42 -8.04
CA PHE A 72 9.76 -13.01 -9.19
C PHE A 72 10.06 -11.53 -9.46
N VAL A 73 10.24 -11.20 -10.73
CA VAL A 73 10.46 -9.83 -11.19
C VAL A 73 9.49 -9.52 -12.33
N ALA A 74 8.83 -8.36 -12.28
CA ALA A 74 8.06 -7.81 -13.38
C ALA A 74 8.63 -6.44 -13.77
N VAL A 75 8.88 -6.26 -15.06
CA VAL A 75 9.69 -5.15 -15.58
C VAL A 75 9.05 -4.54 -16.81
N LEU A 76 8.94 -3.21 -16.84
CA LEU A 76 8.63 -2.45 -18.04
C LEU A 76 9.91 -1.97 -18.70
N ASP A 77 10.20 -2.49 -19.90
CA ASP A 77 11.22 -1.91 -20.77
C ASP A 77 10.59 -0.79 -21.61
N ARG A 78 10.93 0.46 -21.27
CA ARG A 78 10.40 1.65 -21.94
C ARG A 78 10.97 1.86 -23.34
N ASN A 79 12.10 1.23 -23.70
CA ASN A 79 12.63 1.32 -25.06
C ASN A 79 11.78 0.48 -26.02
N SER A 80 11.51 -0.77 -25.64
CA SER A 80 10.66 -1.66 -26.45
C SER A 80 9.16 -1.50 -26.19
N LYS A 81 8.78 -0.79 -25.12
CA LYS A 81 7.39 -0.61 -24.63
C LYS A 81 6.73 -1.94 -24.26
N LYS A 82 7.52 -2.86 -23.72
CA LYS A 82 7.10 -4.23 -23.41
C LYS A 82 7.28 -4.53 -21.94
N THR A 83 6.39 -5.39 -21.43
CA THR A 83 6.47 -5.90 -20.07
C THR A 83 7.03 -7.31 -20.09
N TYR A 84 8.00 -7.56 -19.21
CA TYR A 84 8.62 -8.86 -19.04
C TYR A 84 8.41 -9.36 -17.62
N GLU A 85 8.23 -10.66 -17.49
CA GLU A 85 8.28 -11.36 -16.22
C GLU A 85 9.46 -12.32 -16.18
N GLY A 86 10.17 -12.32 -15.07
CA GLY A 86 11.34 -13.15 -14.86
C GLY A 86 11.31 -13.90 -13.54
N ILE A 87 12.03 -15.02 -13.52
CA ILE A 87 12.32 -15.76 -12.30
C ILE A 87 13.83 -15.81 -12.13
N ILE A 88 14.30 -15.46 -10.94
CA ILE A 88 15.73 -15.47 -10.59
C ILE A 88 15.96 -16.49 -9.48
N SER A 89 16.98 -17.32 -9.62
CA SER A 89 17.43 -18.22 -8.56
C SER A 89 18.46 -17.50 -7.71
N LEU A 90 18.14 -17.28 -6.43
CA LEU A 90 19.04 -16.62 -5.48
C LEU A 90 20.15 -17.56 -4.98
N ASN A 91 19.96 -18.87 -5.10
CA ASN A 91 21.00 -19.84 -4.74
C ASN A 91 22.01 -20.05 -5.86
N GLU A 92 21.58 -19.90 -7.12
CA GLU A 92 22.42 -20.10 -8.30
C GLU A 92 22.93 -18.77 -8.88
N ASN A 93 22.48 -17.64 -8.33
CA ASN A 93 22.79 -16.28 -8.78
C ASN A 93 22.62 -16.09 -10.29
N ARG A 94 21.48 -16.56 -10.82
CA ARG A 94 21.21 -16.48 -12.27
C ARG A 94 19.74 -16.32 -12.60
N LEU A 95 19.49 -15.83 -13.80
CA LEU A 95 18.17 -15.83 -14.43
C LEU A 95 17.75 -17.26 -14.79
N ILE A 96 16.50 -17.60 -14.47
CA ILE A 96 15.89 -18.90 -14.78
C ILE A 96 14.94 -18.79 -15.96
N SER A 97 14.15 -17.72 -16.01
CA SER A 97 13.24 -17.44 -17.10
C SER A 97 13.08 -15.93 -17.28
N TRP A 98 12.77 -15.53 -18.52
CA TRP A 98 12.48 -14.16 -18.89
C TRP A 98 11.52 -14.16 -20.07
N ASN A 99 10.28 -13.76 -19.82
CA ASN A 99 9.19 -13.91 -20.78
C ASN A 99 8.58 -12.54 -21.05
N HIS A 100 8.48 -12.18 -22.33
CA HIS A 100 7.63 -11.07 -22.74
C HIS A 100 6.17 -11.45 -22.53
N ILE A 101 5.44 -10.67 -21.75
CA ILE A 101 4.03 -10.87 -21.51
C ILE A 101 3.24 -10.02 -22.50
N ILE A 102 2.47 -10.68 -23.36
CA ILE A 102 1.76 -10.05 -24.47
C ILE A 102 0.41 -9.54 -23.95
N ASN A 103 -0.04 -8.38 -24.45
CA ASN A 103 -1.34 -7.79 -24.16
C ASN A 103 -1.57 -7.47 -22.67
N VAL A 104 -0.53 -7.05 -21.95
CA VAL A 104 -0.62 -6.54 -20.58
C VAL A 104 -0.12 -5.12 -20.49
N GLN A 105 -0.60 -4.40 -19.49
CA GLN A 105 -0.06 -3.10 -19.08
C GLN A 105 0.40 -3.21 -17.63
N PRO A 106 1.62 -2.80 -17.30
CA PRO A 106 2.08 -2.80 -15.92
C PRO A 106 1.43 -1.64 -15.16
N ARG A 107 1.35 -1.81 -13.83
CA ARG A 107 0.94 -0.77 -12.87
C ARG A 107 1.71 0.52 -13.07
N PHE A 108 1.09 1.64 -12.70
CA PHE A 108 1.76 2.93 -12.71
C PHE A 108 2.85 2.97 -11.64
N MET A 109 3.95 3.64 -11.96
CA MET A 109 5.08 3.79 -11.06
C MET A 109 5.36 5.27 -10.83
N ASN A 110 5.72 5.63 -9.59
CA ASN A 110 5.92 7.03 -9.16
C ASN A 110 6.89 7.81 -10.06
N GLU A 111 7.87 7.14 -10.63
CA GLU A 111 8.83 7.77 -11.55
C GLU A 111 8.18 8.24 -12.86
N GLU A 112 7.15 7.56 -13.34
CA GLU A 112 6.37 8.01 -14.50
C GLU A 112 5.46 9.18 -14.11
N LEU A 113 4.97 9.18 -12.87
CA LEU A 113 4.09 10.21 -12.34
C LEU A 113 4.79 11.58 -12.28
N GLU A 114 6.04 11.61 -11.84
CA GLU A 114 6.87 12.83 -11.84
C GLU A 114 7.08 13.37 -13.27
N GLU A 115 7.41 12.49 -14.22
CA GLU A 115 7.60 12.86 -15.64
C GLU A 115 6.31 13.45 -16.26
N VAL A 116 5.13 12.93 -15.88
CA VAL A 116 3.82 13.43 -16.37
C VAL A 116 3.53 14.85 -15.88
N VAL A 117 3.85 15.18 -14.63
CA VAL A 117 3.63 16.52 -14.07
C VAL A 117 4.44 17.56 -14.84
N ASP A 118 5.72 17.28 -15.10
CA ASP A 118 6.59 18.17 -15.87
C ASP A 118 6.13 18.32 -17.32
N LEU A 119 5.66 17.23 -17.93
CA LEU A 119 5.13 17.21 -19.29
C LEU A 119 3.89 18.12 -19.41
N LEU A 120 2.95 18.05 -18.46
CA LEU A 120 1.76 18.91 -18.47
C LEU A 120 2.10 20.37 -18.22
N LYS A 121 2.94 20.66 -17.22
CA LYS A 121 3.31 22.04 -16.86
C LYS A 121 4.15 22.75 -17.91
N SER A 122 4.66 22.03 -18.91
CA SER A 122 5.35 22.61 -20.07
C SER A 122 4.51 22.65 -21.36
N HIS A 123 3.32 22.05 -21.38
CA HIS A 123 2.51 21.94 -22.60
C HIS A 123 1.69 23.21 -22.90
N PRO A 124 1.86 23.85 -24.07
CA PRO A 124 1.19 25.12 -24.39
C PRO A 124 -0.34 25.07 -24.28
N ASP A 125 -0.97 24.00 -24.73
CA ASP A 125 -2.44 23.90 -24.71
C ASP A 125 -2.98 23.76 -23.28
N TYR A 126 -2.26 23.05 -22.41
CA TYR A 126 -2.64 22.91 -21.00
C TYR A 126 -2.47 24.23 -20.26
N ILE A 127 -1.36 24.93 -20.49
CA ILE A 127 -1.12 26.28 -19.96
C ILE A 127 -2.19 27.26 -20.44
N ASN A 128 -2.58 27.20 -21.72
CA ASN A 128 -3.64 28.06 -22.25
C ASN A 128 -5.00 27.73 -21.64
N ALA A 129 -5.33 26.46 -21.41
CA ALA A 129 -6.57 26.05 -20.74
C ALA A 129 -6.62 26.51 -19.27
N LEU A 130 -5.48 26.52 -18.57
CA LEU A 130 -5.36 27.10 -17.22
C LEU A 130 -5.53 28.62 -17.22
N LYS A 131 -4.96 29.32 -18.21
CA LYS A 131 -5.14 30.78 -18.35
C LYS A 131 -6.59 31.18 -18.58
N LYS A 132 -7.38 30.37 -19.30
CA LYS A 132 -8.84 30.61 -19.45
C LYS A 132 -9.59 30.56 -18.10
N ARG A 133 -8.99 29.93 -17.09
CA ARG A 133 -9.51 29.80 -15.71
C ARG A 133 -8.82 30.76 -14.75
N ASP A 134 -8.15 31.79 -15.28
CA ASP A 134 -7.37 32.79 -14.53
C ASP A 134 -6.20 32.20 -13.71
N ILE A 135 -5.73 30.99 -14.05
CA ILE A 135 -4.58 30.35 -13.42
C ILE A 135 -3.33 30.60 -14.27
N ILE A 136 -2.49 31.53 -13.81
CA ILE A 136 -1.23 31.89 -14.48
C ILE A 136 -0.02 31.22 -13.79
N ASP A 137 -0.06 31.11 -12.46
CA ASP A 137 1.00 30.50 -11.66
C ASP A 137 0.83 28.97 -11.57
N LEU A 138 1.66 28.23 -12.30
CA LEU A 138 1.59 26.76 -12.33
C LEU A 138 2.02 26.10 -11.01
N ASN A 139 2.63 26.85 -10.07
CA ASN A 139 2.89 26.35 -8.72
C ASN A 139 1.60 26.19 -7.91
N LYS A 140 0.52 26.84 -8.35
CA LYS A 140 -0.83 26.72 -7.78
C LYS A 140 -1.63 25.57 -8.36
N VAL A 141 -1.02 24.71 -9.18
CA VAL A 141 -1.67 23.55 -9.77
C VAL A 141 -1.01 22.29 -9.23
N PHE A 142 -1.77 21.57 -8.41
CA PHE A 142 -1.47 20.19 -8.04
C PHE A 142 -2.09 19.27 -9.11
N ILE A 143 -1.33 18.27 -9.54
CA ILE A 143 -1.77 17.31 -10.57
C ILE A 143 -1.75 15.94 -9.89
N ASP A 144 -2.93 15.34 -9.77
CA ASP A 144 -3.13 13.99 -9.27
C ASP A 144 -3.39 13.06 -10.46
N LEU A 145 -3.02 11.79 -10.33
CA LEU A 145 -2.89 10.91 -11.47
C LEU A 145 -3.89 9.77 -11.36
N PHE A 146 -4.75 9.63 -12.36
CA PHE A 146 -5.82 8.64 -12.39
C PHE A 146 -5.69 7.70 -13.58
N ALA A 147 -5.99 6.44 -13.32
CA ALA A 147 -6.15 5.44 -14.38
C ALA A 147 -7.21 5.90 -15.39
N GLN A 148 -6.94 5.68 -16.68
CA GLN A 148 -7.86 6.00 -17.78
C GLN A 148 -9.10 5.08 -17.82
N GLY A 149 -8.94 3.85 -17.34
CA GLY A 149 -9.84 2.74 -17.63
C GLY A 149 -9.81 2.23 -19.06
N ASN A 150 -10.66 1.24 -19.36
CA ASN A 150 -10.77 0.66 -20.69
C ASN A 150 -12.25 0.46 -21.07
N PHE A 151 -12.70 1.21 -22.08
CA PHE A 151 -14.06 1.18 -22.62
C PHE A 151 -14.10 0.51 -24.00
N GLY A 152 -13.00 -0.15 -24.40
CA GLY A 152 -12.91 -0.96 -25.60
C GLY A 152 -12.54 -0.20 -26.87
N THR A 153 -12.13 1.07 -26.79
CA THR A 153 -11.65 1.80 -27.98
C THR A 153 -10.32 1.24 -28.48
N GLU A 154 -10.01 1.45 -29.76
CA GLU A 154 -8.70 1.04 -30.32
C GLU A 154 -7.53 1.72 -29.58
N GLU A 155 -7.69 2.99 -29.21
CA GLU A 155 -6.69 3.75 -28.45
C GLU A 155 -6.42 3.12 -27.07
N GLU A 156 -7.47 2.82 -26.31
CA GLU A 156 -7.39 2.21 -24.97
C GLU A 156 -6.83 0.77 -25.01
N ASN A 157 -7.10 0.03 -26.10
CA ASN A 157 -6.59 -1.33 -26.25
C ASN A 157 -5.12 -1.40 -26.71
N THR A 158 -4.59 -0.32 -27.30
CA THR A 158 -3.24 -0.33 -27.90
C THR A 158 -2.22 0.55 -27.18
N LYS A 159 -2.67 1.50 -26.34
CA LYS A 159 -1.79 2.43 -25.61
C LYS A 159 -1.90 2.26 -24.11
N ARG A 160 -0.84 2.67 -23.41
CA ARG A 160 -0.83 2.77 -21.94
C ARG A 160 -1.21 4.19 -21.55
N LEU A 161 -2.49 4.38 -21.23
CA LEU A 161 -3.08 5.69 -21.06
C LEU A 161 -3.20 6.10 -19.58
N MET A 162 -3.04 7.40 -19.34
CA MET A 162 -3.22 8.06 -18.04
C MET A 162 -4.09 9.31 -18.23
N ARG A 163 -4.96 9.60 -17.25
CA ARG A 163 -5.78 10.81 -17.19
C ARG A 163 -5.55 11.58 -15.89
N PRO A 164 -4.65 12.56 -15.89
CA PRO A 164 -4.41 13.38 -14.70
C PRO A 164 -5.58 14.32 -14.41
N HIS A 165 -5.93 14.47 -13.13
CA HIS A 165 -6.84 15.49 -12.63
C HIS A 165 -6.06 16.60 -11.94
N SER A 166 -6.50 17.84 -12.16
CA SER A 166 -5.79 19.02 -11.65
C SER A 166 -6.59 19.69 -10.54
N TYR A 167 -5.90 20.19 -9.54
CA TYR A 167 -6.47 20.88 -8.39
C TYR A 167 -5.74 22.20 -8.16
N TYR A 168 -6.49 23.21 -7.77
CA TYR A 168 -5.94 24.51 -7.41
C TYR A 168 -5.51 24.53 -5.94
N VAL A 169 -4.28 24.97 -5.68
CA VAL A 169 -3.75 25.23 -4.34
C VAL A 169 -3.27 26.66 -4.24
N GLU A 170 -3.54 27.32 -3.12
CA GLU A 170 -3.16 28.72 -2.96
C GLU A 170 -1.70 28.85 -2.52
N SER A 171 -1.26 27.93 -1.67
CA SER A 171 0.07 27.86 -1.10
C SER A 171 0.49 26.43 -0.77
N ARG A 172 1.80 26.21 -0.61
CA ARG A 172 2.32 24.92 -0.17
C ARG A 172 1.83 24.62 1.25
N GLY A 173 1.14 23.49 1.42
CA GLY A 173 0.59 23.04 2.70
C GLY A 173 -0.92 23.25 2.85
N ASP A 174 -1.58 23.86 1.86
CA ASP A 174 -3.03 23.78 1.72
C ASP A 174 -3.46 22.35 1.35
N ASN A 175 -4.74 22.04 1.56
CA ASN A 175 -5.36 20.81 1.09
C ASN A 175 -5.43 20.81 -0.44
N SER A 176 -4.68 19.90 -1.07
CA SER A 176 -4.55 19.82 -2.52
C SER A 176 -5.67 19.05 -3.21
N ARG A 177 -6.69 18.57 -2.50
CA ARG A 177 -7.68 17.61 -3.03
C ARG A 177 -9.12 18.15 -3.13
N VAL A 178 -9.38 19.35 -2.61
CA VAL A 178 -10.77 19.84 -2.42
C VAL A 178 -11.17 20.98 -3.36
N ARG A 179 -10.25 21.43 -4.22
CA ARG A 179 -10.48 22.51 -5.19
C ARG A 179 -10.14 22.05 -6.60
N PRO A 180 -10.92 21.12 -7.18
CA PRO A 180 -10.67 20.61 -8.53
C PRO A 180 -10.73 21.73 -9.57
N ILE A 181 -9.87 21.64 -10.58
CA ILE A 181 -9.90 22.45 -11.80
C ILE A 181 -10.75 21.67 -12.80
N GLU A 182 -12.06 21.75 -12.59
CA GLU A 182 -13.05 20.91 -13.27
C GLU A 182 -13.12 21.16 -14.78
N GLY A 183 -13.49 20.10 -15.51
CA GLY A 183 -13.64 20.14 -16.97
C GLY A 183 -12.31 20.35 -17.72
N LEU A 184 -11.17 20.11 -17.07
CA LEU A 184 -9.85 20.11 -17.72
C LEU A 184 -9.12 18.81 -17.42
N SER A 185 -8.88 18.01 -18.45
CA SER A 185 -8.09 16.80 -18.34
C SER A 185 -7.14 16.63 -19.54
N ALA A 186 -6.23 15.68 -19.43
CA ALA A 186 -5.28 15.35 -20.47
C ALA A 186 -5.24 13.85 -20.69
N VAL A 187 -5.02 13.43 -21.94
CA VAL A 187 -4.83 12.02 -22.29
C VAL A 187 -3.38 11.82 -22.66
N ILE A 188 -2.68 10.98 -21.89
CA ILE A 188 -1.23 10.81 -21.99
C ILE A 188 -0.92 9.36 -22.32
N ASP A 189 -0.08 9.14 -23.33
CA ASP A 189 0.55 7.85 -23.61
C ASP A 189 1.83 7.75 -22.77
N LEU A 190 1.81 6.94 -21.71
CA LEU A 190 2.93 6.78 -20.77
C LEU A 190 4.14 6.11 -21.40
N ASN A 191 3.92 5.19 -22.35
CA ASN A 191 5.01 4.50 -23.05
C ASN A 191 5.75 5.46 -23.98
N ALA A 192 5.02 6.35 -24.67
CA ALA A 192 5.61 7.41 -25.47
C ALA A 192 6.04 8.64 -24.66
N MET A 193 5.59 8.75 -23.40
CA MET A 193 5.63 9.94 -22.56
C MET A 193 5.20 11.20 -23.32
N LYS A 194 3.99 11.14 -23.90
CA LYS A 194 3.45 12.18 -24.78
C LYS A 194 1.99 12.49 -24.47
N ILE A 195 1.66 13.78 -24.40
CA ILE A 195 0.27 14.25 -24.41
C ILE A 195 -0.33 14.02 -25.80
N LEU A 196 -1.40 13.24 -25.86
CA LEU A 196 -2.15 12.98 -27.09
C LEU A 196 -3.15 14.10 -27.38
N ARG A 197 -3.81 14.59 -26.31
CA ARG A 197 -4.76 15.71 -26.37
C ARG A 197 -4.99 16.30 -24.98
N ILE A 198 -5.34 17.58 -24.96
CA ILE A 198 -5.93 18.27 -23.81
C ILE A 198 -7.43 18.36 -24.05
N GLU A 199 -8.23 17.89 -23.10
CA GLU A 199 -9.69 17.93 -23.14
C GLU A 199 -10.16 19.06 -22.21
N ASP A 200 -10.74 20.11 -22.80
CA ASP A 200 -11.27 21.29 -22.11
C ASP A 200 -12.80 21.28 -22.29
N LEU A 201 -13.50 20.61 -21.37
CA LEU A 201 -14.93 20.30 -21.42
C LEU A 201 -15.82 21.44 -20.87
N GLY A 202 -15.21 22.53 -20.43
CA GLY A 202 -15.90 23.69 -19.90
C GLY A 202 -15.29 24.16 -18.58
N ILE A 203 -15.58 25.40 -18.23
CA ILE A 203 -15.10 26.02 -16.99
C ILE A 203 -16.18 25.86 -15.93
N ARG A 204 -15.82 25.29 -14.77
CA ARG A 204 -16.59 25.44 -13.53
C ARG A 204 -15.85 26.37 -12.58
N PRO A 205 -16.58 27.12 -11.72
CA PRO A 205 -15.95 27.87 -10.65
C PRO A 205 -15.12 26.96 -9.75
N ILE A 206 -13.89 27.37 -9.46
CA ILE A 206 -13.06 26.67 -8.47
C ILE A 206 -13.69 26.88 -7.10
N PRO A 207 -13.95 25.82 -6.32
CA PRO A 207 -14.48 25.97 -4.96
C PRO A 207 -13.64 26.96 -4.13
N SER A 208 -14.30 27.87 -3.42
CA SER A 208 -13.62 28.92 -2.65
C SER A 208 -13.06 28.42 -1.32
N ASP A 209 -13.67 27.38 -0.74
CA ASP A 209 -13.21 26.79 0.51
C ASP A 209 -11.87 26.06 0.31
N LYS A 210 -10.92 26.31 1.22
CA LYS A 210 -9.61 25.66 1.22
C LYS A 210 -9.67 24.25 1.79
N GLY A 211 -10.68 23.93 2.61
CA GLY A 211 -10.82 22.63 3.26
C GLY A 211 -9.57 22.16 4.00
N ASN A 212 -8.80 23.09 4.56
CA ASN A 212 -7.56 22.81 5.26
C ASN A 212 -7.85 22.03 6.54
N TYR A 213 -7.23 20.88 6.73
CA TYR A 213 -7.41 20.01 7.91
C TYR A 213 -6.21 20.01 8.86
N ALA A 214 -5.07 20.57 8.44
CA ALA A 214 -3.87 20.61 9.28
C ALA A 214 -4.13 21.43 10.55
N ALA A 215 -3.76 20.88 11.71
CA ALA A 215 -4.02 21.50 13.02
C ALA A 215 -3.50 22.94 13.11
N LYS A 216 -2.33 23.23 12.52
CA LYS A 216 -1.73 24.57 12.47
C LYS A 216 -2.52 25.61 11.66
N LEU A 217 -3.48 25.15 10.85
CA LEU A 217 -4.34 25.99 10.00
C LEU A 217 -5.75 26.12 10.55
N GLN A 218 -6.07 25.49 11.68
CA GLN A 218 -7.37 25.61 12.33
C GLN A 218 -7.39 26.83 13.26
N GLU A 219 -8.45 27.64 13.19
CA GLU A 219 -8.61 28.80 14.09
C GLU A 219 -8.82 28.38 15.55
N LYS A 220 -9.53 27.25 15.76
CA LYS A 220 -9.82 26.72 17.07
C LYS A 220 -9.70 25.20 17.06
N LEU A 221 -8.86 24.68 17.93
CA LEU A 221 -8.81 23.26 18.26
C LEU A 221 -9.65 22.98 19.50
N ARG A 222 -10.06 21.72 19.66
CA ARG A 222 -10.68 21.23 20.89
C ARG A 222 -9.69 21.35 22.06
N ASP A 223 -10.22 21.56 23.26
CA ASP A 223 -9.45 21.40 24.49
C ASP A 223 -8.84 19.99 24.60
N GLN A 224 -7.66 19.92 25.23
CA GLN A 224 -6.94 18.67 25.42
C GLN A 224 -7.78 17.64 26.18
N LEU A 225 -7.85 16.43 25.63
CA LEU A 225 -8.49 15.29 26.29
C LEU A 225 -7.69 14.80 27.50
N SER A 226 -8.37 14.19 28.46
CA SER A 226 -7.70 13.44 29.53
C SER A 226 -6.83 12.34 28.92
N GLU A 227 -5.64 12.16 29.48
CA GLU A 227 -4.64 11.20 29.00
C GLU A 227 -5.14 9.75 29.13
N LEU A 228 -4.94 8.95 28.08
CA LEU A 228 -5.24 7.52 28.06
C LEU A 228 -3.94 6.74 27.83
N ASN A 229 -3.49 6.04 28.86
CA ASN A 229 -2.24 5.27 28.84
C ASN A 229 -2.51 3.77 28.86
N ILE A 230 -2.09 3.07 27.80
CA ILE A 230 -2.13 1.61 27.70
C ILE A 230 -0.71 1.09 27.90
N ASN A 231 -0.46 0.37 28.99
CA ASN A 231 0.88 -0.09 29.36
C ASN A 231 0.90 -1.58 29.70
N GLN A 232 1.95 -2.28 29.27
CA GLN A 232 2.23 -3.67 29.66
C GLN A 232 3.58 -3.74 30.40
N PRO A 233 3.60 -3.63 31.74
CA PRO A 233 4.84 -3.43 32.50
C PRO A 233 5.83 -4.60 32.40
N ASN A 234 5.35 -5.80 32.05
CA ASN A 234 6.16 -7.01 31.88
C ASN A 234 6.39 -7.35 30.39
N GLY A 235 6.13 -6.40 29.48
CA GLY A 235 6.14 -6.62 28.03
C GLY A 235 4.85 -7.29 27.52
N PRO A 236 4.75 -7.47 26.19
CA PRO A 236 3.58 -8.06 25.56
C PRO A 236 3.54 -9.59 25.74
N GLY A 237 2.35 -10.19 25.70
CA GLY A 237 2.11 -11.62 25.77
C GLY A 237 2.48 -12.39 24.49
N PHE A 238 2.80 -11.68 23.40
CA PHE A 238 3.26 -12.28 22.15
C PHE A 238 4.79 -12.26 22.01
N LYS A 239 5.31 -13.20 21.21
CA LYS A 239 6.72 -13.29 20.85
C LYS A 239 6.88 -13.26 19.34
N ILE A 240 7.89 -12.53 18.89
CA ILE A 240 8.28 -12.44 17.48
C ILE A 240 9.65 -13.08 17.31
N LYS A 241 9.78 -14.04 16.39
CA LYS A 241 11.07 -14.61 15.95
C LYS A 241 11.16 -14.48 14.43
N GLY A 242 11.95 -13.51 13.96
CA GLY A 242 11.91 -13.06 12.57
C GLY A 242 10.48 -12.62 12.22
N GLN A 243 9.84 -13.36 11.33
CA GLN A 243 8.50 -13.09 10.82
C GLN A 243 7.44 -13.94 11.51
N LEU A 244 7.82 -14.91 12.35
CA LEU A 244 6.88 -15.76 13.09
C LEU A 244 6.39 -15.03 14.33
N VAL A 245 5.09 -14.85 14.44
CA VAL A 245 4.38 -14.35 15.61
C VAL A 245 3.75 -15.53 16.34
N ASN A 246 3.97 -15.61 17.66
CA ASN A 246 3.25 -16.53 18.53
C ASN A 246 2.56 -15.71 19.62
N TRP A 247 1.26 -15.92 19.80
CA TRP A 247 0.45 -15.25 20.82
C TRP A 247 -0.62 -16.21 21.31
N GLU A 248 -0.63 -16.50 22.60
CA GLU A 248 -1.55 -17.48 23.19
C GLU A 248 -1.49 -18.81 22.41
N ASN A 249 -2.61 -19.29 21.87
CA ASN A 249 -2.68 -20.49 21.05
C ASN A 249 -2.40 -20.22 19.55
N TRP A 250 -2.25 -18.98 19.12
CA TRP A 250 -2.03 -18.63 17.72
C TRP A 250 -0.55 -18.66 17.32
N SER A 251 -0.30 -19.13 16.09
CA SER A 251 0.95 -18.88 15.38
C SER A 251 0.70 -18.51 13.93
N PHE A 252 1.42 -17.53 13.41
CA PHE A 252 1.35 -17.11 12.01
C PHE A 252 2.64 -16.38 11.60
N ARG A 253 2.88 -16.26 10.30
CA ARG A 253 4.00 -15.51 9.76
C ARG A 253 3.54 -14.26 9.03
N VAL A 254 4.22 -13.15 9.27
CA VAL A 254 3.95 -11.88 8.59
C VAL A 254 4.89 -11.74 7.39
N GLY A 255 4.31 -11.52 6.21
CA GLY A 255 5.02 -11.25 4.97
C GLY A 255 4.59 -9.92 4.36
N PHE A 256 5.20 -9.57 3.22
CA PHE A 256 4.86 -8.36 2.48
C PHE A 256 5.13 -8.54 0.97
N THR A 257 4.26 -8.01 0.11
CA THR A 257 4.47 -7.98 -1.35
C THR A 257 4.22 -6.58 -1.92
N PRO A 258 4.87 -6.20 -3.05
CA PRO A 258 4.61 -4.93 -3.71
C PRO A 258 3.16 -4.73 -4.17
N ARG A 259 2.40 -5.81 -4.40
CA ARG A 259 0.99 -5.74 -4.83
C ARG A 259 0.01 -5.72 -3.67
N GLU A 260 0.13 -6.66 -2.74
CA GLU A 260 -0.90 -6.88 -1.70
C GLU A 260 -0.58 -6.14 -0.41
N GLY A 261 0.63 -5.60 -0.28
CA GLY A 261 1.11 -5.07 0.99
C GLY A 261 1.32 -6.21 1.99
N MET A 262 0.82 -6.03 3.21
CA MET A 262 0.96 -7.00 4.30
C MET A 262 0.16 -8.27 4.00
N ILE A 263 0.82 -9.42 4.16
CA ILE A 263 0.21 -10.74 4.00
C ILE A 263 0.52 -11.61 5.21
N LEU A 264 -0.36 -12.58 5.50
CA LEU A 264 -0.17 -13.55 6.58
C LEU A 264 -0.07 -14.96 6.02
N HIS A 265 0.88 -15.76 6.52
CA HIS A 265 1.05 -17.15 6.15
C HIS A 265 0.95 -18.08 7.34
N ARG A 266 0.55 -19.33 7.07
CA ARG A 266 0.51 -20.43 8.04
C ARG A 266 -0.13 -20.04 9.37
N ILE A 267 -1.35 -19.52 9.31
CA ILE A 267 -2.16 -19.23 10.48
C ILE A 267 -2.59 -20.58 11.08
N ASN A 268 -2.12 -20.88 12.28
CA ASN A 268 -2.44 -22.10 13.03
C ASN A 268 -2.95 -21.74 14.43
N TYR A 269 -3.72 -22.67 14.99
CA TYR A 269 -4.15 -22.62 16.39
C TYR A 269 -3.73 -23.90 17.10
N ARG A 270 -3.11 -23.77 18.28
CA ARG A 270 -2.65 -24.87 19.10
C ARG A 270 -3.79 -25.40 19.96
N ASP A 271 -4.23 -26.61 19.68
CA ASP A 271 -5.27 -27.32 20.42
C ASP A 271 -4.63 -28.43 21.25
N GLY A 272 -4.46 -28.17 22.55
CA GLY A 272 -3.63 -28.98 23.45
C GLY A 272 -2.18 -29.06 22.98
N ASN A 273 -1.76 -30.25 22.53
CA ASN A 273 -0.40 -30.50 22.04
C ASN A 273 -0.29 -30.49 20.50
N THR A 274 -1.37 -30.18 19.79
CA THR A 274 -1.42 -30.25 18.32
C THR A 274 -1.56 -28.86 17.72
N ASP A 275 -0.64 -28.47 16.85
CA ASP A 275 -0.81 -27.28 16.02
C ASP A 275 -1.75 -27.61 14.86
N ARG A 276 -2.92 -26.98 14.83
CA ARG A 276 -3.96 -27.20 13.80
C ARG A 276 -3.90 -26.06 12.78
N PRO A 277 -3.56 -26.34 11.50
CA PRO A 277 -3.60 -25.32 10.46
C PRO A 277 -5.02 -24.81 10.23
N ILE A 278 -5.18 -23.49 10.10
CA ILE A 278 -6.48 -22.83 9.83
C ILE A 278 -6.45 -22.20 8.43
N ILE A 279 -5.55 -21.25 8.18
CA ILE A 279 -5.39 -20.57 6.88
C ILE A 279 -3.93 -20.63 6.44
N TYR A 280 -3.69 -21.09 5.21
CA TYR A 280 -2.32 -21.16 4.67
C TYR A 280 -1.77 -19.79 4.26
N ARG A 281 -2.59 -18.94 3.64
CA ARG A 281 -2.23 -17.60 3.18
C ARG A 281 -3.46 -16.70 3.22
N ALA A 282 -3.33 -15.50 3.78
CA ALA A 282 -4.36 -14.47 3.84
C ALA A 282 -3.77 -13.12 3.40
N SER A 283 -4.49 -12.40 2.54
CA SER A 283 -4.07 -11.10 1.99
C SER A 283 -5.27 -10.28 1.50
N LEU A 284 -5.06 -8.98 1.34
CA LEU A 284 -5.93 -8.14 0.50
C LEU A 284 -5.48 -8.32 -0.96
N ALA A 285 -6.29 -9.01 -1.76
CA ALA A 285 -5.91 -9.34 -3.14
C ALA A 285 -6.23 -8.23 -4.14
N GLU A 286 -7.25 -7.42 -3.86
CA GLU A 286 -7.63 -6.25 -4.65
C GLU A 286 -8.48 -5.28 -3.81
N LEU A 287 -8.49 -4.00 -4.20
CA LEU A 287 -9.36 -2.95 -3.67
C LEU A 287 -9.78 -2.04 -4.82
N VAL A 288 -11.09 -1.88 -5.03
CA VAL A 288 -11.63 -1.06 -6.12
C VAL A 288 -12.51 0.06 -5.60
N VAL A 289 -12.33 1.26 -6.13
CA VAL A 289 -13.11 2.46 -5.82
C VAL A 289 -13.79 2.98 -7.09
N PRO A 290 -14.97 2.43 -7.45
CA PRO A 290 -15.74 2.90 -8.60
C PRO A 290 -16.52 4.17 -8.26
N TYR A 291 -16.43 5.16 -9.13
CA TYR A 291 -17.25 6.38 -9.05
C TYR A 291 -18.46 6.27 -9.97
N ALA A 292 -19.56 6.91 -9.56
CA ALA A 292 -20.84 6.87 -10.28
C ALA A 292 -21.23 8.23 -10.90
N GLU A 293 -20.34 9.22 -10.84
CA GLU A 293 -20.56 10.51 -11.52
C GLU A 293 -20.43 10.33 -13.03
N THR A 294 -21.37 10.91 -13.76
CA THR A 294 -21.46 10.78 -15.22
C THR A 294 -21.04 12.04 -15.98
N ASP A 295 -20.89 13.18 -15.29
CA ASP A 295 -20.41 14.42 -15.91
C ASP A 295 -18.93 14.31 -16.34
N ASN A 296 -18.59 15.03 -17.41
CA ASN A 296 -17.24 15.09 -17.99
C ASN A 296 -16.58 13.71 -18.16
N ASP A 297 -15.38 13.52 -17.61
CA ASP A 297 -14.63 12.27 -17.65
C ASP A 297 -14.64 11.50 -16.32
N HIS A 298 -15.44 11.93 -15.34
CA HIS A 298 -15.58 11.23 -14.06
C HIS A 298 -16.16 9.82 -14.19
N PHE A 299 -16.96 9.55 -15.23
CA PHE A 299 -17.53 8.22 -15.50
C PHE A 299 -16.46 7.14 -15.72
N ARG A 300 -15.20 7.55 -15.94
CA ARG A 300 -14.04 6.67 -16.13
C ARG A 300 -13.34 6.36 -14.82
N ASN A 301 -13.65 7.06 -13.73
CA ASN A 301 -12.95 6.91 -12.46
C ASN A 301 -13.33 5.60 -11.78
N HIS A 302 -12.39 4.67 -11.75
CA HIS A 302 -12.58 3.33 -11.19
C HIS A 302 -11.27 2.77 -10.63
N SER A 303 -10.68 3.42 -9.63
CA SER A 303 -9.32 3.07 -9.19
C SER A 303 -9.24 1.63 -8.65
N PHE A 304 -8.39 0.80 -9.26
CA PHE A 304 -7.94 -0.46 -8.68
C PHE A 304 -6.66 -0.19 -7.89
N ASP A 305 -6.79 0.04 -6.59
CA ASP A 305 -5.68 0.55 -5.79
C ASP A 305 -4.50 -0.43 -5.70
N LEU A 306 -4.75 -1.74 -5.77
CA LEU A 306 -3.69 -2.76 -5.81
C LEU A 306 -3.34 -3.16 -7.25
N GLY A 307 -4.33 -3.16 -8.14
CA GLY A 307 -4.18 -3.60 -9.53
C GLY A 307 -3.54 -2.57 -10.47
N GLU A 308 -3.68 -1.27 -10.19
CA GLU A 308 -3.17 -0.17 -11.03
C GLU A 308 -2.03 0.61 -10.37
N ASN A 309 -1.88 0.55 -9.04
CA ASN A 309 -0.75 1.11 -8.30
C ASN A 309 0.11 0.01 -7.67
N VAL A 310 1.39 0.30 -7.44
CA VAL A 310 2.23 -0.57 -6.62
C VAL A 310 1.90 -0.34 -5.13
N PHE A 311 0.73 -0.81 -4.70
CA PHE A 311 0.13 -0.55 -3.38
C PHE A 311 1.06 -0.78 -2.19
N GLY A 312 1.92 -1.80 -2.24
CA GLY A 312 2.93 -2.02 -1.20
C GLY A 312 3.84 -0.80 -0.98
N ARG A 313 4.17 -0.05 -2.04
CA ARG A 313 4.98 1.17 -1.97
C ARG A 313 4.23 2.37 -1.38
N CYS A 314 2.91 2.28 -1.21
CA CYS A 314 2.06 3.27 -0.57
C CYS A 314 2.00 3.11 0.97
N VAL A 315 2.70 2.12 1.53
CA VAL A 315 2.70 1.86 2.97
C VAL A 315 3.30 3.02 3.76
N ASN A 316 2.66 3.37 4.86
CA ASN A 316 3.05 4.46 5.75
C ASN A 316 4.06 3.98 6.81
N SER A 317 4.89 4.90 7.30
CA SER A 317 5.69 4.69 8.51
C SER A 317 4.87 5.06 9.74
N LEU A 318 4.50 4.07 10.54
CA LEU A 318 3.63 4.26 11.69
C LEU A 318 4.37 4.83 12.91
N THR A 319 3.75 5.82 13.55
CA THR A 319 4.28 6.58 14.67
C THR A 319 3.67 6.09 15.98
N LEU A 320 4.54 5.72 16.93
CA LEU A 320 4.14 5.30 18.27
C LEU A 320 3.37 6.41 19.00
N GLY A 321 2.22 6.07 19.57
CA GLY A 321 1.33 6.98 20.27
C GLY A 321 0.38 7.78 19.38
N CYS A 322 0.57 7.75 18.06
CA CYS A 322 -0.33 8.38 17.09
C CYS A 322 -1.10 7.33 16.29
N ASP A 323 -0.40 6.57 15.44
CA ASP A 323 -1.01 5.55 14.60
C ASP A 323 -1.25 4.24 15.37
N CYS A 324 -0.33 3.92 16.30
CA CYS A 324 -0.41 2.76 17.17
C CYS A 324 -0.12 3.12 18.62
N LEU A 325 -1.05 2.77 19.53
CA LEU A 325 -0.97 3.08 20.95
C LEU A 325 -0.85 1.81 21.80
N GLY A 326 0.06 1.81 22.78
CA GLY A 326 0.27 0.70 23.70
C GLY A 326 1.69 0.15 23.65
N GLU A 327 1.84 -1.13 23.94
CA GLU A 327 3.12 -1.85 23.86
C GLU A 327 3.30 -2.43 22.45
N ILE A 328 3.85 -1.61 21.54
CA ILE A 328 3.92 -1.92 20.12
C ILE A 328 5.23 -2.65 19.77
N ARG A 329 5.14 -3.60 18.84
CA ARG A 329 6.28 -4.09 18.07
C ARG A 329 6.07 -3.78 16.60
N TYR A 330 7.10 -3.24 15.97
CA TYR A 330 7.07 -2.88 14.56
C TYR A 330 7.85 -3.86 13.71
N MET A 331 7.45 -4.03 12.46
CA MET A 331 8.28 -4.64 11.42
C MET A 331 8.53 -3.64 10.30
N ASP A 332 9.79 -3.53 9.90
CA ASP A 332 10.20 -2.81 8.69
C ASP A 332 9.95 -3.70 7.48
N VAL A 333 9.72 -3.09 6.31
CA VAL A 333 9.63 -3.81 5.04
C VAL A 333 10.58 -3.23 4.01
N TYR A 334 11.06 -4.09 3.11
CA TYR A 334 12.04 -3.75 2.08
C TYR A 334 11.43 -4.02 0.71
N MET A 335 11.55 -3.06 -0.20
CA MET A 335 11.10 -3.18 -1.58
C MET A 335 12.05 -2.46 -2.51
N VAL A 336 11.96 -2.75 -3.79
CA VAL A 336 12.64 -2.01 -4.85
C VAL A 336 11.70 -0.93 -5.39
N ASN A 337 12.20 0.27 -5.66
CA ASN A 337 11.46 1.32 -6.39
C ASN A 337 11.48 1.07 -7.91
N GLY A 338 10.84 1.93 -8.71
CA GLY A 338 10.81 1.77 -10.15
C GLY A 338 12.21 1.77 -10.79
N ARG A 339 13.19 2.45 -10.21
CA ARG A 339 14.58 2.48 -10.74
C ARG A 339 15.46 1.32 -10.31
N GLY A 340 14.94 0.33 -9.58
CA GLY A 340 15.74 -0.81 -9.11
C GLY A 340 16.45 -0.56 -7.78
N LYS A 341 16.21 0.56 -7.09
CA LYS A 341 16.85 0.87 -5.81
C LYS A 341 16.06 0.26 -4.66
N THR A 342 16.75 -0.45 -3.77
CA THR A 342 16.16 -0.93 -2.52
C THR A 342 15.82 0.24 -1.58
N VAL A 343 14.60 0.22 -1.05
CA VAL A 343 14.02 1.20 -0.13
C VAL A 343 13.51 0.48 1.11
N THR A 344 13.83 1.05 2.27
CA THR A 344 13.31 0.59 3.57
C THR A 344 12.13 1.45 3.99
N TYR A 345 11.01 0.80 4.25
CA TYR A 345 9.81 1.40 4.84
C TYR A 345 9.80 1.05 6.32
N LYS A 346 10.18 2.01 7.15
CA LYS A 346 10.30 1.82 8.60
C LYS A 346 8.94 1.75 9.25
N ASN A 347 8.80 0.94 10.29
CA ASN A 347 7.56 0.81 11.07
C ASN A 347 6.31 0.57 10.20
N ALA A 348 6.45 -0.20 9.13
CA ALA A 348 5.39 -0.39 8.14
C ALA A 348 4.26 -1.29 8.64
N ILE A 349 4.58 -2.23 9.54
CA ILE A 349 3.61 -3.10 10.18
C ILE A 349 3.70 -2.89 11.69
N CYS A 350 2.55 -2.74 12.32
CA CYS A 350 2.37 -2.59 13.75
C CYS A 350 1.71 -3.85 14.32
N ILE A 351 2.24 -4.35 15.43
CA ILE A 351 1.78 -5.56 16.11
C ILE A 351 1.67 -5.27 17.60
N HIS A 352 0.50 -5.50 18.17
CA HIS A 352 0.23 -5.34 19.60
C HIS A 352 -0.96 -6.21 20.03
N GLU A 353 -1.15 -6.39 21.34
CA GLU A 353 -2.37 -6.99 21.87
C GLU A 353 -3.24 -5.94 22.55
N GLU A 354 -4.54 -6.12 22.45
CA GLU A 354 -5.55 -5.24 23.04
C GLU A 354 -6.49 -6.05 23.94
N ASP A 355 -6.92 -5.42 25.03
CA ASP A 355 -8.10 -5.88 25.75
C ASP A 355 -9.35 -5.73 24.87
N TYR A 356 -10.24 -6.74 24.92
CA TYR A 356 -11.49 -6.73 24.15
C TYR A 356 -12.70 -7.07 25.05
N GLY A 357 -12.77 -6.44 26.21
CA GLY A 357 -13.93 -6.57 27.10
C GLY A 357 -14.09 -7.97 27.70
N ILE A 358 -15.33 -8.48 27.72
CA ILE A 358 -15.68 -9.75 28.37
C ILE A 358 -15.69 -10.87 27.34
N LEU A 359 -14.92 -11.94 27.59
CA LEU A 359 -14.95 -13.16 26.78
C LEU A 359 -16.19 -13.98 27.12
N TRP A 360 -16.37 -14.28 28.41
CA TRP A 360 -17.57 -14.92 28.91
C TRP A 360 -17.81 -14.52 30.36
N LYS A 361 -19.09 -14.52 30.75
CA LYS A 361 -19.53 -14.25 32.12
C LYS A 361 -20.78 -15.07 32.42
N HIS A 362 -20.84 -15.65 33.60
CA HIS A 362 -22.04 -16.31 34.09
C HIS A 362 -22.24 -16.01 35.58
N THR A 363 -23.49 -15.75 35.97
CA THR A 363 -23.90 -15.66 37.37
C THR A 363 -24.92 -16.77 37.61
N ASP A 364 -24.49 -17.80 38.35
CA ASP A 364 -25.33 -18.94 38.68
C ASP A 364 -26.23 -18.58 39.87
N GLN A 365 -27.55 -18.57 39.65
CA GLN A 365 -28.52 -18.18 40.67
C GLN A 365 -28.71 -19.22 41.78
N PHE A 366 -28.43 -20.50 41.50
CA PHE A 366 -28.59 -21.58 42.47
C PHE A 366 -27.48 -21.55 43.53
N THR A 367 -26.26 -21.29 43.09
CA THR A 367 -25.06 -21.19 43.94
C THR A 367 -24.75 -19.76 44.38
N ASN A 368 -25.39 -18.76 43.76
CA ASN A 368 -25.12 -17.33 43.92
C ASN A 368 -23.64 -16.94 43.63
N LYS A 369 -22.99 -17.65 42.71
CA LYS A 369 -21.60 -17.42 42.31
C LYS A 369 -21.53 -16.78 40.93
N SER A 370 -20.59 -15.84 40.76
CA SER A 370 -20.29 -15.24 39.46
C SER A 370 -18.89 -15.61 39.01
N GLU A 371 -18.79 -15.98 37.74
CA GLU A 371 -17.54 -16.20 37.02
C GLU A 371 -17.43 -15.23 35.84
N VAL A 372 -16.23 -14.78 35.54
CA VAL A 372 -15.95 -13.86 34.43
C VAL A 372 -14.53 -14.08 33.90
N ARG A 373 -14.37 -14.03 32.58
CA ARG A 373 -13.06 -13.95 31.91
C ARG A 373 -13.08 -12.83 30.89
N ARG A 374 -11.96 -12.12 30.77
CA ARG A 374 -11.80 -11.02 29.79
C ARG A 374 -11.33 -11.58 28.45
N SER A 375 -11.75 -10.93 27.38
CA SER A 375 -11.25 -11.22 26.04
C SER A 375 -10.03 -10.36 25.73
N ARG A 376 -9.23 -10.84 24.79
CA ARG A 376 -8.11 -10.12 24.19
C ARG A 376 -8.04 -10.49 22.72
N ARG A 377 -7.36 -9.64 21.96
CA ARG A 377 -6.97 -9.92 20.59
C ARG A 377 -5.55 -9.46 20.32
N ILE A 378 -4.82 -10.18 19.48
CA ILE A 378 -3.62 -9.63 18.84
C ILE A 378 -4.02 -8.95 17.53
N VAL A 379 -3.46 -7.76 17.31
CA VAL A 379 -3.64 -6.92 16.14
C VAL A 379 -2.38 -6.98 15.30
N VAL A 380 -2.53 -7.14 13.99
CA VAL A 380 -1.46 -6.98 13.00
C VAL A 380 -1.97 -6.03 11.93
N SER A 381 -1.33 -4.88 11.77
CA SER A 381 -1.87 -3.82 10.91
C SER A 381 -0.84 -3.02 10.15
N SER A 382 -1.24 -2.53 8.98
CA SER A 382 -0.51 -1.55 8.16
C SER A 382 -1.45 -0.47 7.64
N PHE A 383 -0.92 0.73 7.39
CA PHE A 383 -1.67 1.82 6.78
C PHE A 383 -1.07 2.18 5.42
N TYR A 384 -1.91 2.51 4.45
CA TYR A 384 -1.53 2.80 3.06
C TYR A 384 -2.21 4.08 2.59
N THR A 385 -1.47 4.96 1.92
CA THR A 385 -2.03 6.17 1.31
C THR A 385 -1.96 6.05 -0.21
N VAL A 386 -3.12 5.94 -0.86
CA VAL A 386 -3.23 5.88 -2.32
C VAL A 386 -3.97 7.11 -2.79
N GLY A 387 -3.24 8.02 -3.45
CA GLY A 387 -3.82 9.28 -3.87
C GLY A 387 -4.39 10.07 -2.68
N ASN A 388 -5.71 10.20 -2.63
CA ASN A 388 -6.45 10.98 -1.64
C ASN A 388 -6.92 10.15 -0.43
N TYR A 389 -6.93 8.82 -0.53
CA TYR A 389 -7.45 7.94 0.51
C TYR A 389 -6.35 7.30 1.34
N ASP A 390 -6.71 7.02 2.60
CA ASP A 390 -5.88 6.31 3.55
C ASP A 390 -6.63 5.05 4.02
N TYR A 391 -5.96 3.90 3.90
CA TYR A 391 -6.50 2.58 4.21
C TYR A 391 -5.72 1.93 5.34
N GLY A 392 -6.37 1.71 6.47
CA GLY A 392 -5.86 0.89 7.55
C GLY A 392 -6.29 -0.56 7.39
N ILE A 393 -5.35 -1.47 7.20
CA ILE A 393 -5.58 -2.90 7.02
C ILE A 393 -5.27 -3.61 8.32
N TYR A 394 -6.28 -4.19 8.98
CA TYR A 394 -6.16 -4.83 10.29
C TYR A 394 -6.58 -6.30 10.24
N TRP A 395 -5.72 -7.15 10.77
CA TRP A 395 -6.05 -8.54 11.10
C TRP A 395 -6.10 -8.71 12.62
N TYR A 396 -7.15 -9.35 13.10
CA TYR A 396 -7.35 -9.64 14.51
C TYR A 396 -7.46 -11.14 14.74
N PHE A 397 -6.80 -11.62 15.80
CA PHE A 397 -6.93 -12.98 16.29
C PHE A 397 -7.37 -12.97 17.74
N TYR A 398 -8.48 -13.65 18.04
CA TYR A 398 -9.12 -13.64 19.36
C TYR A 398 -8.83 -14.92 20.16
N LEU A 399 -8.98 -14.86 21.48
CA LEU A 399 -8.76 -16.01 22.37
C LEU A 399 -9.66 -17.21 22.05
N ASP A 400 -10.87 -16.97 21.56
CA ASP A 400 -11.88 -17.99 21.25
C ASP A 400 -11.69 -18.69 19.89
N GLY A 401 -10.65 -18.33 19.14
CA GLY A 401 -10.40 -18.87 17.81
C GLY A 401 -10.96 -18.03 16.66
N THR A 402 -11.63 -16.91 16.94
CA THR A 402 -12.13 -15.99 15.90
C THR A 402 -10.96 -15.30 15.18
N ILE A 403 -11.10 -15.16 13.86
CA ILE A 403 -10.24 -14.34 13.00
C ILE A 403 -11.12 -13.26 12.38
N GLU A 404 -10.68 -12.01 12.42
CA GLU A 404 -11.39 -10.89 11.82
C GLU A 404 -10.43 -10.09 10.93
N PHE A 405 -10.99 -9.58 9.83
CA PHE A 405 -10.34 -8.62 8.95
C PHE A 405 -11.16 -7.34 8.95
N GLU A 406 -10.50 -6.20 9.18
CA GLU A 406 -11.13 -4.89 9.15
C GLU A 406 -10.30 -3.96 8.25
N THR A 407 -10.99 -3.25 7.36
CA THR A 407 -10.41 -2.13 6.61
C THR A 407 -11.00 -0.83 7.14
N LYS A 408 -10.13 0.09 7.60
CA LYS A 408 -10.51 1.43 8.02
C LYS A 408 -10.23 2.41 6.89
N LEU A 409 -11.28 3.02 6.37
CA LEU A 409 -11.20 4.02 5.31
C LEU A 409 -11.23 5.43 5.91
N THR A 410 -10.24 6.24 5.57
CA THR A 410 -10.17 7.67 5.89
C THR A 410 -9.45 8.41 4.77
N GLY A 411 -8.96 9.62 5.04
CA GLY A 411 -8.30 10.48 4.06
C GLY A 411 -9.23 11.58 3.56
N ILE A 412 -8.99 12.06 2.36
CA ILE A 412 -9.76 13.13 1.73
C ILE A 412 -10.64 12.53 0.64
N LEU A 413 -11.92 12.88 0.61
CA LEU A 413 -12.81 12.45 -0.46
C LEU A 413 -12.33 13.03 -1.80
N TYR A 414 -12.51 12.27 -2.88
CA TYR A 414 -12.42 12.83 -4.22
C TYR A 414 -13.63 13.74 -4.45
N CYS A 415 -13.36 14.99 -4.83
CA CYS A 415 -14.39 16.02 -5.01
C CYS A 415 -14.43 16.47 -6.47
N GLY A 416 -15.63 16.68 -7.00
CA GLY A 416 -15.89 17.43 -8.24
C GLY A 416 -16.45 18.82 -7.95
N ALA A 417 -16.30 19.76 -8.88
CA ALA A 417 -16.94 21.07 -8.77
C ALA A 417 -18.32 21.06 -9.43
N ILE A 418 -19.34 21.52 -8.69
CA ILE A 418 -20.70 21.68 -9.21
C ILE A 418 -20.93 23.11 -9.71
N GLU A 419 -21.90 23.29 -10.62
CA GLU A 419 -22.42 24.62 -10.95
C GLU A 419 -23.22 25.16 -9.77
N ASP A 420 -23.22 26.48 -9.56
CA ASP A 420 -24.12 27.12 -8.60
C ASP A 420 -25.58 26.74 -8.93
N ASN A 421 -26.30 26.21 -7.93
CA ASN A 421 -27.70 25.74 -7.99
C ASN A 421 -27.96 24.34 -8.59
N LYS A 422 -26.95 23.46 -8.64
CA LYS A 422 -27.16 22.00 -8.82
C LYS A 422 -26.96 21.22 -7.55
#